data_AF-W7TE85-F1
#
_entry.id   AF-W7TE85-F1
#
_cell.length_a   1.000
_cell.length_b   1.000
_cell.length_c   1.000
_cell.angle_alpha   90.00
_cell.angle_beta   90.00
_cell.angle_gamma   90.00
#
_symmetry.space_group_name_H-M   'P 1'
#
loop_
_entity.id
_entity.type
_entity.pdbx_description
1 polymer ?
#
loop_
_entity_poly.entity_id
_entity_poly.type
_entity_poly.pdbx_seq_one_letter_code
_entity_poly.pdbx_strand_id
1 'polypeptide(L)'
;MRRNRWLLIAAVVVATAGVGVALWLSFSDRELPPSRAVVYQDFQACLLTGPSGLASPAAQPVWAGLQDVSTQTRIKVSYLAMAEPNTAASDSPYVATLLQRRCNVVVTIDQAAATAANQVASQHPNVRFLVPEGSSTSTNVLPIPTKDQQAAVSRLVHDAIR
;
A
#
# COMPACT_ATOMS: atom_id res chain seq x y z
N MET A 1 -28.92 -27.28 61.12
CA MET A 1 -27.97 -27.55 60.00
C MET A 1 -28.24 -26.75 58.72
N ARG A 2 -29.50 -26.43 58.33
CA ARG A 2 -29.79 -25.66 57.10
C ARG A 2 -29.27 -24.21 57.12
N ARG A 3 -29.39 -23.48 58.24
CA ARG A 3 -28.99 -22.05 58.35
C ARG A 3 -27.49 -21.77 58.12
N ASN A 4 -26.59 -22.65 58.60
CA ASN A 4 -25.15 -22.50 58.35
C ASN A 4 -24.76 -22.74 56.89
N ARG A 5 -25.49 -23.59 56.16
CA ARG A 5 -25.22 -23.84 54.73
C ARG A 5 -25.52 -22.60 53.87
N TRP A 6 -26.56 -21.84 54.20
CA TRP A 6 -26.89 -20.59 53.49
C TRP A 6 -25.87 -19.48 53.73
N LEU A 7 -25.35 -19.37 54.96
CA LEU A 7 -24.30 -18.39 55.29
C LEU A 7 -22.98 -18.70 54.59
N LEU A 8 -22.62 -19.98 54.47
CA LEU A 8 -21.41 -20.41 53.74
C LEU A 8 -21.54 -20.15 52.23
N ILE A 9 -22.71 -20.38 51.64
CA ILE A 9 -22.95 -20.10 50.21
C ILE A 9 -22.87 -18.59 49.94
N ALA A 10 -23.46 -17.75 50.80
CA ALA A 10 -23.41 -16.31 50.65
C ALA A 10 -21.97 -15.77 50.71
N ALA A 11 -21.15 -16.28 51.64
CA ALA A 11 -19.75 -15.89 51.77
C ALA A 11 -18.92 -16.23 50.52
N VAL A 12 -19.15 -17.41 49.93
CA VAL A 12 -18.45 -17.84 48.70
C VAL A 12 -18.82 -16.94 47.52
N VAL A 13 -20.09 -16.59 47.36
CA VAL A 13 -20.56 -15.71 46.27
C VAL A 13 -19.96 -14.31 46.37
N VAL A 14 -19.87 -13.75 47.58
CA VAL A 14 -19.26 -12.43 47.79
C VAL A 14 -17.77 -12.46 47.49
N ALA A 15 -17.07 -13.53 47.90
CA ALA A 15 -15.65 -13.70 47.62
C ALA A 15 -15.36 -13.83 46.12
N THR A 16 -16.14 -14.62 45.38
CA THR A 16 -15.95 -14.78 43.93
C THR A 16 -16.27 -13.50 43.15
N ALA A 17 -17.32 -12.77 43.55
CA ALA A 17 -17.64 -11.47 42.97
C ALA A 17 -16.53 -10.45 43.21
N GLY A 18 -15.98 -10.38 44.43
CA GLY A 18 -14.88 -9.49 44.78
C GLY A 18 -13.60 -9.76 43.96
N VAL A 19 -13.25 -11.04 43.78
CA VAL A 19 -12.10 -11.44 42.94
C VAL A 19 -12.33 -11.07 41.47
N GLY A 20 -13.55 -11.27 40.95
CA GLY A 20 -13.90 -10.87 39.59
C GLY A 20 -13.75 -9.37 39.35
N VAL A 21 -14.22 -8.54 40.28
CA VAL A 21 -14.09 -7.07 40.18
C VAL A 21 -12.62 -6.63 40.29
N ALA A 22 -11.86 -7.22 41.22
CA ALA A 22 -10.44 -6.89 41.38
C ALA A 22 -9.59 -7.26 40.15
N LEU A 23 -9.89 -8.41 39.54
CA LEU A 23 -9.27 -8.81 38.28
C LEU A 23 -9.66 -7.85 37.16
N TRP A 24 -10.94 -7.52 37.00
CA TRP A 24 -11.40 -6.63 35.93
C TRP A 24 -10.75 -5.23 36.02
N LEU A 25 -10.66 -4.65 37.22
CA LEU A 25 -9.96 -3.39 37.44
C LEU A 25 -8.47 -3.51 37.07
N SER A 26 -7.82 -4.60 37.44
CA SER A 26 -6.39 -4.85 37.11
C SER A 26 -6.12 -5.04 35.61
N PHE A 27 -7.11 -5.45 34.82
CA PHE A 27 -6.99 -5.58 33.36
C PHE A 27 -7.39 -4.31 32.60
N SER A 28 -8.09 -3.37 33.25
CA SER A 28 -8.60 -2.15 32.60
C SER A 28 -7.50 -1.13 32.29
N ASP A 29 -6.39 -1.17 33.03
CA ASP A 29 -5.24 -0.26 32.84
C ASP A 29 -4.20 -0.77 31.83
N ARG A 30 -4.46 -1.90 31.15
CA ARG A 30 -3.59 -2.37 30.07
C ARG A 30 -3.88 -1.57 28.81
N GLU A 31 -3.21 -0.44 28.65
CA GLU A 31 -3.12 0.25 27.36
C GLU A 31 -2.67 -0.76 26.29
N LEU A 32 -3.58 -1.12 25.39
CA LEU A 32 -3.21 -1.92 24.23
C LEU A 32 -2.17 -1.13 23.43
N PRO A 33 -1.08 -1.77 22.97
CA PRO A 33 -0.10 -1.08 22.15
C PRO A 33 -0.82 -0.42 20.96
N PRO A 34 -0.45 0.82 20.59
CA PRO A 34 -1.16 1.58 19.58
C PRO A 34 -1.30 0.76 18.30
N SER A 35 -2.51 0.71 17.76
CA SER A 35 -2.82 -0.06 16.56
C SER A 35 -1.89 0.38 15.42
N ARG A 36 -1.10 -0.53 14.86
CA ARG A 36 -0.26 -0.27 13.68
C ARG A 36 -1.05 -0.09 12.38
N ALA A 37 -2.37 0.05 12.47
CA ALA A 37 -3.25 0.28 11.33
C ALA A 37 -3.01 1.71 10.81
N VAL A 38 -2.31 1.80 9.69
CA VAL A 38 -2.12 3.06 8.97
C VAL A 38 -3.38 3.35 8.19
N VAL A 39 -4.07 4.45 8.54
CA VAL A 39 -5.12 5.01 7.69
C VAL A 39 -4.44 5.71 6.52
N TYR A 40 -4.68 5.20 5.31
CA TYR A 40 -4.19 5.76 4.06
C TYR A 40 -5.22 6.71 3.45
N GLN A 41 -4.75 7.68 2.68
CA GLN A 41 -5.60 8.52 1.84
C GLN A 41 -6.20 7.69 0.68
N ASP A 42 -7.30 8.18 0.09
CA ASP A 42 -7.88 7.61 -1.13
C ASP A 42 -7.08 8.01 -2.38
N PHE A 43 -5.78 7.73 -2.33
CA PHE A 43 -4.82 7.93 -3.41
C PHE A 43 -3.82 6.76 -3.39
N GLN A 44 -3.59 6.17 -4.56
CA GLN A 44 -2.75 4.99 -4.70
C GLN A 44 -1.75 5.12 -5.85
N ALA A 45 -0.49 4.80 -5.58
CA ALA A 45 0.54 4.63 -6.59
C ALA A 45 0.90 3.14 -6.76
N CYS A 46 1.01 2.69 -8.01
CA CYS A 46 1.18 1.29 -8.32
C CYS A 46 2.37 1.07 -9.24
N LEU A 47 3.28 0.20 -8.82
CA LEU A 47 4.45 -0.19 -9.59
C LEU A 47 4.18 -1.45 -10.39
N LEU A 48 4.35 -1.38 -11.71
CA LEU A 48 4.42 -2.54 -12.57
C LEU A 48 5.89 -2.94 -12.75
N THR A 49 6.18 -4.19 -12.38
CA THR A 49 7.52 -4.79 -12.42
C THR A 49 7.54 -5.96 -13.38
N GLY A 50 8.73 -6.30 -13.87
CA GLY A 50 8.94 -7.55 -14.59
C GLY A 50 8.85 -8.80 -13.68
N PRO A 51 9.21 -9.98 -14.22
CA PRO A 51 9.08 -11.29 -13.56
C PRO A 51 9.84 -11.43 -12.26
N SER A 52 11.00 -10.78 -12.17
CA SER A 52 11.80 -10.76 -10.94
C SER A 52 11.21 -9.86 -9.84
N GLY A 53 10.10 -9.16 -10.11
CA GLY A 53 9.45 -8.28 -9.14
C GLY A 53 10.39 -7.22 -8.58
N LEU A 54 10.33 -7.02 -7.26
CA LEU A 54 11.20 -6.12 -6.51
C LEU A 54 12.64 -6.63 -6.35
N ALA A 55 12.93 -7.88 -6.72
CA ALA A 55 14.30 -8.38 -6.74
C ALA A 55 15.12 -7.80 -7.92
N SER A 56 14.44 -7.21 -8.91
CA SER A 56 15.11 -6.51 -10.00
C SER A 56 15.86 -5.26 -9.50
N PRO A 57 17.15 -5.09 -9.81
CA PRO A 57 17.90 -3.88 -9.45
C PRO A 57 17.27 -2.59 -9.99
N ALA A 58 16.60 -2.67 -11.15
CA ALA A 58 15.90 -1.52 -11.74
C ALA A 58 14.62 -1.15 -10.98
N ALA A 59 14.00 -2.11 -10.27
CA ALA A 59 12.80 -1.86 -9.47
C ALA A 59 13.09 -1.26 -8.09
N GLN A 60 14.26 -1.55 -7.51
CA GLN A 60 14.61 -1.13 -6.16
C GLN A 60 14.54 0.38 -5.92
N PRO A 61 15.22 1.24 -6.72
CA PRO A 61 15.19 2.68 -6.46
C PRO A 61 13.79 3.28 -6.72
N VAL A 62 13.06 2.76 -7.70
CA VAL A 62 11.69 3.18 -8.00
C VAL A 62 10.75 2.83 -6.83
N TRP A 63 10.86 1.61 -6.30
CA TRP A 63 10.07 1.17 -5.15
C TRP A 63 10.42 1.97 -3.88
N ALA A 64 11.69 2.23 -3.64
CA ALA A 64 12.13 3.08 -2.53
C ALA A 64 11.51 4.49 -2.61
N GLY A 65 11.47 5.09 -3.81
CA GLY A 65 10.83 6.40 -4.00
C GLY A 65 9.33 6.40 -3.70
N LEU A 66 8.62 5.33 -4.08
CA LEU A 66 7.22 5.13 -3.71
C LEU A 66 7.03 4.97 -2.19
N GLN A 67 7.90 4.18 -1.55
CA GLN A 67 7.87 4.01 -0.10
C GLN A 67 8.09 5.34 0.63
N ASP A 68 9.05 6.15 0.18
CA ASP A 68 9.30 7.48 0.76
C ASP A 68 8.04 8.34 0.73
N VAL A 69 7.35 8.42 -0.41
CA VAL A 69 6.10 9.21 -0.51
C VAL A 69 5.00 8.62 0.35
N SER A 70 4.85 7.30 0.37
CA SER A 70 3.87 6.62 1.22
C SER A 70 4.06 6.96 2.69
N THR A 71 5.31 7.03 3.17
CA THR A 71 5.58 7.41 4.57
C THR A 71 5.26 8.88 4.85
N GLN A 72 5.53 9.79 3.91
CA GLN A 72 5.34 11.24 4.08
C GLN A 72 3.87 11.66 3.94
N THR A 73 3.14 11.04 3.03
CA THR A 73 1.80 11.49 2.62
C THR A 73 0.71 10.50 3.00
N ARG A 74 1.07 9.29 3.47
CA ARG A 74 0.10 8.24 3.79
C ARG A 74 -0.76 7.85 2.59
N ILE A 75 -0.20 7.87 1.38
CA ILE A 75 -0.82 7.21 0.22
C ILE A 75 -0.52 5.72 0.23
N LYS A 76 -1.41 4.94 -0.38
CA LYS A 76 -1.19 3.50 -0.56
C LYS A 76 -0.19 3.28 -1.69
N VAL A 77 0.76 2.38 -1.48
CA VAL A 77 1.66 1.91 -2.53
C VAL A 77 1.59 0.40 -2.68
N SER A 78 1.61 -0.07 -3.92
CA SER A 78 1.56 -1.50 -4.21
C SER A 78 2.36 -1.82 -5.46
N TYR A 79 2.78 -3.07 -5.62
CA TYR A 79 3.40 -3.53 -6.86
C TYR A 79 2.63 -4.70 -7.46
N LEU A 80 2.81 -4.89 -8.77
CA LEU A 80 2.36 -6.05 -9.53
C LEU A 80 3.53 -6.55 -10.36
N ALA A 81 3.87 -7.83 -10.22
CA ALA A 81 4.88 -8.48 -11.05
C ALA A 81 4.20 -9.14 -12.25
N MET A 82 4.72 -8.85 -13.43
CA MET A 82 4.28 -9.48 -14.67
C MET A 82 4.92 -10.84 -14.82
N ALA A 83 4.20 -11.78 -15.44
CA ALA A 83 4.80 -13.03 -15.87
C ALA A 83 5.51 -12.84 -17.22
N GLU A 84 6.48 -13.68 -17.53
CA GLU A 84 7.03 -13.74 -18.88
C GLU A 84 5.98 -14.28 -19.87
N PRO A 85 6.04 -13.88 -21.16
CA PRO A 85 7.00 -12.95 -21.76
C PRO A 85 6.59 -11.47 -21.64
N ASN A 86 7.56 -10.58 -21.40
CA ASN A 86 7.34 -9.13 -21.26
C ASN A 86 7.28 -8.45 -22.64
N THR A 87 6.07 -8.33 -23.19
CA THR A 87 5.81 -7.65 -24.46
C THR A 87 4.61 -6.72 -24.30
N ALA A 88 4.53 -5.64 -25.07
CA ALA A 88 3.43 -4.67 -24.91
C ALA A 88 2.03 -5.31 -24.99
N ALA A 89 1.85 -6.34 -25.82
CA ALA A 89 0.59 -7.09 -25.92
C ALA A 89 0.32 -7.91 -24.66
N SER A 90 1.34 -8.59 -24.12
CA SER A 90 1.26 -9.36 -22.87
C SER A 90 1.09 -8.48 -21.62
N ASP A 91 1.62 -7.25 -21.65
CA ASP A 91 1.69 -6.35 -20.49
C ASP A 91 0.41 -5.50 -20.36
N SER A 92 -0.32 -5.28 -21.46
CA SER A 92 -1.56 -4.51 -21.50
C SER A 92 -2.61 -4.96 -20.46
N PRO A 93 -2.89 -6.28 -20.27
CA PRO A 93 -3.78 -6.75 -19.21
C PRO A 93 -3.32 -6.39 -17.79
N TYR A 94 -2.00 -6.34 -17.55
CA TYR A 94 -1.46 -5.95 -16.26
C TYR A 94 -1.63 -4.45 -16.00
N VAL A 95 -1.41 -3.60 -17.01
CA VAL A 95 -1.73 -2.17 -16.93
C VAL A 95 -3.22 -1.97 -16.66
N ALA A 96 -4.10 -2.68 -17.36
CA ALA A 96 -5.54 -2.63 -17.13
C ALA A 96 -5.92 -3.05 -15.70
N THR A 97 -5.24 -4.07 -15.15
CA THR A 97 -5.43 -4.49 -13.76
C THR A 97 -5.09 -3.38 -12.77
N LEU A 98 -4.03 -2.61 -13.01
CA LEU A 98 -3.69 -1.47 -12.14
C LEU A 98 -4.74 -0.36 -12.22
N LEU A 99 -5.27 -0.07 -13.41
CA LEU A 99 -6.36 0.90 -13.57
C LEU A 99 -7.64 0.45 -12.83
N GLN A 100 -7.98 -0.84 -12.92
CA GLN A 100 -9.11 -1.43 -12.18
C GLN A 100 -8.91 -1.38 -10.66
N ARG A 101 -7.65 -1.51 -10.20
CA ARG A 101 -7.27 -1.33 -8.79
C ARG A 101 -7.28 0.15 -8.35
N ARG A 102 -7.72 1.07 -9.21
CA ARG A 102 -7.87 2.50 -8.93
C ARG A 102 -6.54 3.20 -8.62
N CYS A 103 -5.46 2.77 -9.25
CA CYS A 103 -4.18 3.46 -9.14
C CYS A 103 -4.27 4.84 -9.80
N ASN A 104 -4.02 5.90 -9.03
CA ASN A 104 -3.93 7.29 -9.52
C ASN A 104 -2.61 7.52 -10.26
N VAL A 105 -1.56 6.82 -9.83
CA VAL A 105 -0.26 6.81 -10.49
C VAL A 105 0.13 5.38 -10.85
N VAL A 106 0.47 5.15 -12.11
CA VAL A 106 1.00 3.87 -12.61
C VAL A 106 2.45 4.07 -13.00
N VAL A 107 3.35 3.31 -12.40
CA VAL A 107 4.79 3.41 -12.61
C VAL A 107 5.27 2.15 -13.33
N THR A 108 6.01 2.31 -14.43
CA THR A 108 6.57 1.20 -15.23
C THR A 108 8.09 1.35 -15.32
N ILE A 109 8.81 0.23 -15.34
CA ILE A 109 10.29 0.20 -15.32
C ILE A 109 10.86 -0.26 -16.67
N ASP A 110 10.13 -1.09 -17.39
CA ASP A 110 10.55 -1.64 -18.68
C ASP A 110 9.80 -0.97 -19.86
N GLN A 111 10.40 -1.07 -21.05
CA GLN A 111 9.91 -0.42 -22.26
C GLN A 111 8.61 -1.04 -22.81
N ALA A 112 8.39 -2.34 -22.58
CA ALA A 112 7.20 -3.03 -23.06
C ALA A 112 5.96 -2.59 -22.25
N ALA A 113 6.08 -2.56 -20.92
CA ALA A 113 5.08 -1.99 -20.02
C ALA A 113 4.85 -0.50 -20.29
N ALA A 114 5.91 0.27 -20.55
CA ALA A 114 5.79 1.68 -20.91
C ALA A 114 4.99 1.88 -22.20
N THR A 115 5.21 1.04 -23.21
CA THR A 115 4.44 1.07 -24.45
C THR A 115 2.95 0.79 -24.20
N ALA A 116 2.64 -0.23 -23.40
CA ALA A 116 1.26 -0.54 -23.02
C ALA A 116 0.59 0.60 -22.22
N ALA A 117 1.33 1.23 -21.29
CA ALA A 117 0.85 2.39 -20.54
C ALA A 117 0.53 3.59 -21.45
N ASN A 118 1.41 3.90 -22.42
CA ASN A 118 1.17 4.98 -23.37
C ASN A 118 -0.08 4.76 -24.23
N GLN A 119 -0.36 3.53 -24.66
CA GLN A 119 -1.52 3.21 -25.50
C GLN A 119 -2.86 3.56 -24.82
N VAL A 120 -2.92 3.47 -23.49
CA VAL A 120 -4.13 3.75 -22.72
C VAL A 120 -4.11 5.12 -22.06
N ALA A 121 -2.96 5.81 -22.02
CA ALA A 121 -2.79 7.04 -21.25
C ALA A 121 -3.78 8.15 -21.64
N SER A 122 -4.02 8.37 -22.93
CA SER A 122 -4.94 9.41 -23.42
C SER A 122 -6.40 9.16 -23.01
N GLN A 123 -6.78 7.89 -22.80
CA GLN A 123 -8.12 7.49 -22.36
C GLN A 123 -8.29 7.64 -20.83
N HIS A 124 -7.19 7.83 -20.10
CA HIS A 124 -7.15 7.94 -18.65
C HIS A 124 -6.45 9.22 -18.19
N PRO A 125 -6.99 10.43 -18.51
CA PRO A 125 -6.34 11.70 -18.20
C PRO A 125 -6.18 11.97 -16.69
N ASN A 126 -6.99 11.31 -15.87
CA ASN A 126 -6.94 11.41 -14.41
C ASN A 126 -5.89 10.48 -13.78
N VAL A 127 -5.22 9.64 -14.57
CA VAL A 127 -4.14 8.77 -14.13
C VAL A 127 -2.83 9.31 -14.68
N ARG A 128 -1.82 9.41 -13.82
CA ARG A 128 -0.45 9.76 -14.21
C ARG A 128 0.33 8.48 -14.46
N PHE A 129 1.01 8.41 -15.60
CA PHE A 129 1.87 7.28 -15.95
C PHE A 129 3.33 7.71 -15.84
N LEU A 130 4.08 7.10 -14.93
CA LEU A 130 5.52 7.29 -14.85
C LEU A 130 6.20 6.17 -15.64
N VAL A 131 6.95 6.53 -16.67
CA VAL A 131 7.57 5.59 -17.61
C VAL A 131 9.07 5.83 -17.67
N PRO A 132 9.89 4.88 -18.13
CA PRO A 132 11.31 5.13 -18.35
C PRO A 132 11.55 6.33 -19.27
N GLU A 133 12.68 7.01 -19.06
CA GLU A 133 13.11 8.11 -19.92
C GLU A 133 13.12 7.71 -21.41
N GLY A 134 12.67 8.61 -22.28
CA GLY A 134 12.52 8.34 -23.73
C GLY A 134 11.22 7.66 -24.14
N SER A 135 10.37 7.26 -23.19
CA SER A 135 9.10 6.56 -23.47
C SER A 135 7.85 7.45 -23.32
N SER A 136 7.98 8.75 -23.03
CA SER A 136 6.81 9.63 -22.83
C SER A 136 6.20 10.07 -24.17
N THR A 137 4.87 9.95 -24.30
CA THR A 137 4.14 10.31 -25.54
C THR A 137 2.96 11.27 -25.34
N SER A 138 2.57 11.56 -24.09
CA SER A 138 1.42 12.42 -23.77
C SER A 138 1.64 13.23 -22.49
N THR A 139 0.79 14.24 -22.26
CA THR A 139 0.89 15.16 -21.11
C THR A 139 0.73 14.47 -19.75
N ASN A 140 -0.02 13.37 -19.68
CA ASN A 140 -0.19 12.58 -18.45
C ASN A 140 0.81 11.42 -18.32
N VAL A 141 1.82 11.35 -19.21
CA VAL A 141 2.93 10.41 -19.16
C VAL A 141 4.22 11.16 -18.86
N LEU A 142 4.82 10.91 -17.70
CA LEU A 142 6.01 11.61 -17.23
C LEU A 142 7.21 10.65 -17.24
N PRO A 143 8.36 11.09 -17.77
CA PRO A 143 9.57 10.26 -17.77
C PRO A 143 10.18 10.18 -16.37
N ILE A 144 10.67 8.99 -16.02
CA ILE A 144 11.51 8.74 -14.85
C ILE A 144 12.96 8.83 -15.32
N PRO A 145 13.75 9.80 -14.79
CA PRO A 145 15.14 9.95 -15.18
C PRO A 145 15.94 8.71 -14.83
N THR A 146 17.00 8.42 -15.59
CA THR A 146 17.88 7.28 -15.31
C THR A 146 18.74 7.45 -14.05
N LYS A 147 18.96 8.68 -13.60
CA LYS A 147 19.68 9.03 -12.37
C LYS A 147 18.72 9.49 -11.28
N ASP A 148 19.10 9.26 -10.03
CA ASP A 148 18.35 9.69 -8.84
C ASP A 148 16.89 9.24 -8.86
N GLN A 149 16.63 8.03 -9.39
CA GLN A 149 15.30 7.48 -9.62
C GLN A 149 14.41 7.52 -8.37
N GLN A 150 14.97 7.19 -7.19
CA GLN A 150 14.24 7.26 -5.93
C GLN A 150 13.69 8.66 -5.65
N ALA A 151 14.56 9.68 -5.71
CA ALA A 151 14.16 11.06 -5.45
C ALA A 151 13.20 11.59 -6.53
N ALA A 152 13.42 11.21 -7.79
CA ALA A 152 12.57 11.63 -8.90
C ALA A 152 11.17 11.03 -8.81
N VAL A 153 11.04 9.71 -8.59
CA VAL A 153 9.75 9.04 -8.40
C VAL A 153 9.02 9.62 -7.20
N SER A 154 9.74 9.83 -6.09
CA SER A 154 9.16 10.44 -4.89
C SER A 154 8.55 11.82 -5.19
N ARG A 155 9.31 12.69 -5.86
CA ARG A 155 8.84 14.02 -6.26
C ARG A 155 7.64 13.97 -7.20
N LEU A 156 7.73 13.19 -8.28
CA LEU A 156 6.68 13.09 -9.31
C LEU A 156 5.36 12.59 -8.72
N VAL A 157 5.40 11.62 -7.81
CA VAL A 157 4.18 11.13 -7.14
C VAL A 157 3.67 12.16 -6.13
N HIS A 158 4.56 12.82 -5.37
CA HIS A 158 4.16 13.87 -4.45
C HIS A 158 3.43 15.03 -5.17
N ASP A 159 3.93 15.43 -6.34
CA ASP A 159 3.31 16.45 -7.18
C ASP A 159 1.95 16.02 -7.74
N ALA A 160 1.74 14.72 -7.98
CA ALA A 160 0.47 14.18 -8.46
C ALA A 160 -0.64 14.12 -7.40
N ILE A 161 -0.29 14.26 -6.11
CA ILE A 161 -1.26 14.26 -5.00
C ILE A 161 -1.92 15.64 -4.83
N ARG A 162 -1.23 16.72 -5.23
CA ARG A 162 -1.69 18.11 -5.07
C ARG A 162 -2.52 18.57 -6.26
#